data_AF-A0A957RNQ2-F1
#
_entry.id   AF-A0A957RNQ2-F1
#
_cell.length_a   1.000
_cell.length_b   1.000
_cell.length_c   1.000
_cell.angle_alpha   90.00
_cell.angle_beta   90.00
_cell.angle_gamma   90.00
#
_symmetry.space_group_name_H-M   'P 1'
#
loop_
_entity.id
_entity.type
_entity.pdbx_description
1 polymer ?
#
loop_
_entity_poly.entity_id
_entity_poly.type
_entity_poly.pdbx_seq_one_letter_code
_entity_poly.pdbx_strand_id
1 'polypeptide(L)'
;LYLIFAKMHDEKRSRSTQPNFWAAPDEQFNEAGRRRIRARILPLFAEVKEHYHSIFRGNEEITLTDRALSFMVSELAKYDLGRTDVDAKGVAYQEIVGDNLRGDRGQFFTPRGAIRLAIAMLDPKPDERFLDPACGPAGFGVAAIDLQNRRFHAEAKLHIGAESTEEFLSIQDRLSDYAHTKLFGADFDQFLVRAAQMNVVMAANAEAQLFHMDSLEFPRGYHSGVEAARQAIPLGTIQVLATNPPFGADIPITDPAILEQYQLAHTWERTPEGGFRNTGKMKSSVAPEVLFIERCIQWLADGGRMGIVLPDGILGNPGDEYIRWWILRHCWVLASVDLPVEAFIVEANVNILTSLLFLKKKSQAEIQAIDLGGEPEYPVFMAVAEKVGFDRRGNTLYKRGPDGEEIVEERQEVERISVGGYTVERPLRRKRKVLDDDLPAIAEAYRAFRVQQPEPGL
;
A
#
# COMPACT_ATOMS: atom_id res chain seq x y z
N LEU A 1 -16.88 -8.78 -4.42
CA LEU A 1 -15.58 -9.48 -4.52
C LEU A 1 -15.66 -10.82 -5.26
N TYR A 2 -16.44 -11.81 -4.82
CA TYR A 2 -16.46 -13.14 -5.48
C TYR A 2 -16.77 -13.10 -6.99
N LEU A 3 -17.70 -12.25 -7.43
CA LEU A 3 -18.01 -12.07 -8.85
C LEU A 3 -16.87 -11.42 -9.64
N ILE A 4 -16.08 -10.54 -9.01
CA ILE A 4 -14.90 -9.93 -9.63
C ILE A 4 -13.86 -11.01 -9.90
N PHE A 5 -13.61 -11.89 -8.94
CA PHE A 5 -12.71 -13.04 -9.12
C PHE A 5 -13.20 -14.00 -10.19
N ALA A 6 -14.49 -14.34 -10.20
CA ALA A 6 -15.07 -15.20 -11.25
C ALA A 6 -14.90 -14.58 -12.64
N LYS A 7 -15.06 -13.25 -12.75
CA LYS A 7 -14.84 -12.52 -14.00
C LYS A 7 -13.37 -12.52 -14.42
N MET A 8 -12.46 -12.16 -13.53
CA MET A 8 -11.02 -12.12 -13.83
C MET A 8 -10.47 -13.50 -14.20
N HIS A 9 -10.94 -14.54 -13.53
CA HIS A 9 -10.61 -15.93 -13.86
C HIS A 9 -11.13 -16.32 -15.25
N ASP A 10 -12.38 -15.97 -15.57
CA ASP A 10 -12.94 -16.22 -16.90
C ASP A 10 -12.19 -15.43 -17.98
N GLU A 11 -11.85 -14.16 -17.76
CA GLU A 11 -11.07 -13.34 -18.71
C GLU A 11 -9.66 -13.90 -18.95
N LYS A 12 -9.07 -14.56 -17.95
CA LYS A 12 -7.76 -15.22 -18.09
C LYS A 12 -7.88 -16.50 -18.93
N ARG A 13 -8.88 -17.34 -18.65
CA ARG A 13 -9.12 -18.63 -19.32
C ARG A 13 -9.61 -18.44 -20.77
N SER A 14 -10.57 -17.55 -20.95
CA SER A 14 -11.32 -17.33 -22.19
C SER A 14 -10.56 -16.51 -23.23
N ARG A 15 -9.27 -16.25 -22.99
CA ARG A 15 -8.33 -15.84 -24.05
C ARG A 15 -8.10 -16.95 -25.10
N SER A 16 -8.57 -18.18 -24.83
CA SER A 16 -8.52 -19.34 -25.74
C SER A 16 -9.88 -19.95 -26.11
N THR A 17 -10.97 -19.57 -25.43
CA THR A 17 -12.34 -20.09 -25.62
C THR A 17 -13.37 -18.99 -25.39
N GLN A 18 -14.63 -19.17 -25.79
CA GLN A 18 -15.68 -18.17 -25.53
C GLN A 18 -15.87 -17.94 -24.01
N PRO A 19 -15.91 -16.68 -23.52
CA PRO A 19 -16.12 -16.38 -22.11
C PRO A 19 -17.48 -16.83 -21.62
N ASN A 20 -17.54 -17.25 -20.35
CA ASN A 20 -18.76 -17.68 -19.67
C ASN A 20 -19.36 -16.58 -18.79
N PHE A 21 -18.58 -15.57 -18.42
CA PHE A 21 -18.98 -14.40 -17.65
C PHE A 21 -19.63 -13.34 -18.56
N TRP A 22 -20.91 -13.53 -18.88
CA TRP A 22 -21.69 -12.58 -19.67
C TRP A 22 -23.18 -12.65 -19.33
N ALA A 23 -23.98 -11.69 -19.79
CA ALA A 23 -25.44 -11.75 -19.74
C ALA A 23 -26.00 -11.23 -21.06
N ALA A 24 -26.92 -11.98 -21.68
CA ALA A 24 -27.61 -11.48 -22.87
C ALA A 24 -28.60 -10.36 -22.49
N PRO A 25 -28.93 -9.44 -23.41
CA PRO A 25 -29.75 -8.26 -23.12
C PRO A 25 -31.09 -8.57 -22.44
N ASP A 26 -31.74 -9.67 -22.82
CA ASP A 26 -33.06 -10.08 -22.33
C ASP A 26 -33.01 -10.99 -21.09
N GLU A 27 -31.88 -11.67 -20.85
CA GLU A 27 -31.76 -12.71 -19.83
C GLU A 27 -31.99 -12.18 -18.41
N GLN A 28 -31.51 -10.98 -18.12
CA GLN A 28 -31.67 -10.36 -16.79
C GLN A 28 -33.14 -10.00 -16.46
N PHE A 29 -34.01 -9.91 -17.47
CA PHE A 29 -35.38 -9.45 -17.30
C PHE A 29 -36.40 -10.58 -17.07
N ASN A 30 -36.04 -11.84 -17.29
CA ASN A 30 -36.93 -12.99 -17.09
C ASN A 30 -36.31 -14.07 -16.20
N GLU A 31 -37.15 -14.89 -15.55
CA GLU A 31 -36.71 -15.88 -14.55
C GLU A 31 -35.82 -16.97 -15.15
N ALA A 32 -36.16 -17.47 -16.34
CA ALA A 32 -35.39 -18.50 -17.02
C ALA A 32 -33.98 -18.01 -17.40
N GLY A 33 -33.87 -16.77 -17.89
CA GLY A 33 -32.60 -16.12 -18.21
C GLY A 33 -31.71 -15.91 -16.99
N ARG A 34 -32.29 -15.45 -15.88
CA ARG A 34 -31.55 -15.29 -14.61
C ARG A 34 -30.98 -16.61 -14.10
N ARG A 35 -31.75 -17.70 -14.20
CA ARG A 35 -31.27 -19.06 -13.86
C ARG A 35 -30.14 -19.52 -14.78
N ARG A 36 -30.20 -19.21 -16.08
CA ARG A 36 -29.10 -19.50 -17.02
C ARG A 36 -27.83 -18.73 -16.68
N ILE A 37 -27.93 -17.44 -16.33
CA ILE A 37 -26.78 -16.65 -15.87
C ILE A 37 -26.17 -17.32 -14.62
N ARG A 38 -26.98 -17.65 -13.60
CA ARG A 38 -26.49 -18.36 -12.41
C ARG A 38 -25.77 -19.67 -12.76
N ALA A 39 -26.35 -20.48 -13.64
CA ALA A 39 -25.76 -21.74 -14.07
C ALA A 39 -24.41 -21.57 -14.79
N ARG A 40 -24.16 -20.43 -15.43
CA ARG A 40 -22.86 -20.09 -16.03
C ARG A 40 -21.83 -19.58 -15.01
N ILE A 41 -22.26 -18.82 -14.00
CA ILE A 41 -21.36 -18.20 -13.02
C ILE A 41 -20.92 -19.14 -11.88
N LEU A 42 -21.80 -20.03 -11.40
CA LEU A 42 -21.45 -20.91 -10.28
C LEU A 42 -20.26 -21.85 -10.58
N PRO A 43 -20.16 -22.49 -11.76
CA PRO A 43 -18.98 -23.28 -12.11
C PRO A 43 -17.69 -22.45 -12.14
N LEU A 44 -17.74 -21.23 -12.69
CA LEU A 44 -16.58 -20.32 -12.68
C LEU A 44 -16.12 -20.01 -11.26
N PHE A 45 -17.05 -19.77 -10.34
CA PHE A 45 -16.68 -19.53 -8.95
C PHE A 45 -16.13 -20.79 -8.25
N ALA A 46 -16.61 -21.98 -8.60
CA ALA A 46 -16.03 -23.22 -8.11
C ALA A 46 -14.56 -23.37 -8.54
N GLU A 47 -14.26 -23.10 -9.82
CA GLU A 47 -12.89 -23.11 -10.33
C GLU A 47 -11.99 -22.06 -9.65
N VAL A 48 -12.51 -20.85 -9.38
CA VAL A 48 -11.80 -19.82 -8.63
C VAL A 48 -11.38 -20.32 -7.25
N LYS A 49 -12.27 -21.02 -6.54
CA LYS A 49 -11.96 -21.56 -5.21
C LYS A 49 -10.86 -22.62 -5.27
N GLU A 50 -10.82 -23.43 -6.32
CA GLU A 50 -9.76 -24.41 -6.53
C GLU A 50 -8.43 -23.74 -6.89
N HIS A 51 -8.46 -22.71 -7.75
CA HIS A 51 -7.25 -22.02 -8.20
C HIS A 51 -6.59 -21.20 -7.07
N TYR A 52 -7.39 -20.47 -6.30
CA TYR A 52 -6.93 -19.57 -5.22
C TYR A 52 -7.20 -20.17 -3.82
N HIS A 53 -6.74 -21.39 -3.59
CA HIS A 53 -6.95 -22.14 -2.33
C HIS A 53 -6.34 -21.47 -1.08
N SER A 54 -5.39 -20.54 -1.26
CA SER A 54 -4.84 -19.72 -0.17
C SER A 54 -5.83 -18.64 0.31
N ILE A 55 -6.71 -18.18 -0.57
CA ILE A 55 -7.72 -17.14 -0.30
C ILE A 55 -9.05 -17.76 0.12
N PHE A 56 -9.48 -18.81 -0.59
CA PHE A 56 -10.77 -19.47 -0.40
C PHE A 56 -10.63 -20.80 0.32
N ARG A 57 -11.45 -21.02 1.35
CA ARG A 57 -11.52 -22.26 2.13
C ARG A 57 -12.35 -23.35 1.44
N GLY A 58 -12.99 -23.03 0.33
CA GLY A 58 -13.79 -23.94 -0.48
C GLY A 58 -15.28 -23.96 -0.11
N ASN A 59 -15.62 -23.53 1.11
CA ASN A 59 -17.00 -23.46 1.59
C ASN A 59 -17.69 -22.11 1.30
N GLU A 60 -17.00 -21.17 0.66
CA GLU A 60 -17.59 -19.91 0.25
C GLU A 60 -18.64 -20.12 -0.84
N GLU A 61 -19.76 -19.39 -0.73
CA GLU A 61 -20.90 -19.48 -1.63
C GLU A 61 -21.38 -18.09 -2.07
N ILE A 62 -21.93 -18.03 -3.29
CA ILE A 62 -22.63 -16.84 -3.79
C ILE A 62 -24.08 -16.90 -3.31
N THR A 63 -24.37 -16.18 -2.23
CA THR A 63 -25.70 -16.12 -1.57
C THR A 63 -26.68 -15.14 -2.23
N LEU A 64 -26.24 -14.44 -3.28
CA LEU A 64 -27.05 -13.45 -4.00
C LEU A 64 -28.26 -14.08 -4.69
N THR A 65 -29.42 -13.42 -4.64
CA THR A 65 -30.60 -13.88 -5.41
C THR A 65 -30.32 -13.89 -6.91
N ASP A 66 -31.03 -14.72 -7.68
CA ASP A 66 -30.89 -14.80 -9.15
C ASP A 66 -31.02 -13.43 -9.82
N ARG A 67 -31.93 -12.58 -9.32
CA ARG A 67 -32.12 -11.22 -9.79
C ARG A 67 -30.90 -10.34 -9.52
N ALA A 68 -30.38 -10.34 -8.29
CA ALA A 68 -29.23 -9.52 -7.91
C ALA A 68 -27.95 -9.98 -8.63
N LEU A 69 -27.73 -11.30 -8.71
CA LEU A 69 -26.60 -11.89 -9.42
C LEU A 69 -26.63 -11.49 -10.91
N SER A 70 -27.77 -11.63 -11.57
CA SER A 70 -27.91 -11.31 -13.00
C SER A 70 -27.66 -9.82 -13.29
N PHE A 71 -28.16 -8.93 -12.42
CA PHE A 71 -27.89 -7.50 -12.54
C PHE A 71 -26.38 -7.20 -12.43
N MET A 72 -25.72 -7.71 -11.39
CA MET A 72 -24.28 -7.49 -11.21
C MET A 72 -23.44 -8.08 -12.34
N VAL A 73 -23.77 -9.29 -12.82
CA VAL A 73 -23.07 -9.88 -13.97
C VAL A 73 -23.26 -9.03 -15.22
N SER A 74 -24.46 -8.50 -15.46
CA SER A 74 -24.75 -7.64 -16.61
C SER A 74 -23.95 -6.33 -16.57
N GLU A 75 -23.77 -5.74 -15.38
CA GLU A 75 -22.95 -4.53 -15.21
C GLU A 75 -21.46 -4.82 -15.32
N LEU A 76 -20.96 -5.87 -14.66
CA LEU A 76 -19.54 -6.22 -14.68
C LEU A 76 -19.09 -6.73 -16.06
N ALA A 77 -19.93 -7.45 -16.80
CA ALA A 77 -19.57 -8.01 -18.11
C ALA A 77 -19.18 -6.95 -19.17
N LYS A 78 -19.53 -5.68 -18.94
CA LYS A 78 -19.23 -4.56 -19.86
C LYS A 78 -17.76 -4.13 -19.85
N TYR A 79 -17.01 -4.50 -18.81
CA TYR A 79 -15.62 -4.05 -18.59
C TYR A 79 -14.64 -5.20 -18.81
N ASP A 80 -13.41 -4.92 -19.22
CA ASP A 80 -12.28 -5.88 -19.19
C ASP A 80 -11.46 -5.57 -17.94
N LEU A 81 -11.59 -6.39 -16.89
CA LEU A 81 -10.89 -6.15 -15.62
C LEU A 81 -9.42 -6.52 -15.71
N GLY A 82 -9.05 -7.47 -16.57
CA GLY A 82 -7.66 -7.83 -16.81
C GLY A 82 -6.84 -6.65 -17.33
N ARG A 83 -7.36 -5.90 -18.32
CA ARG A 83 -6.66 -4.75 -18.94
C ARG A 83 -6.94 -3.40 -18.28
N THR A 84 -7.84 -3.35 -17.30
CA THR A 84 -8.10 -2.11 -16.56
C THR A 84 -6.88 -1.72 -15.73
N ASP A 85 -6.57 -0.43 -15.68
CA ASP A 85 -5.49 0.15 -14.91
C ASP A 85 -5.53 -0.27 -13.42
N VAL A 86 -4.35 -0.48 -12.83
CA VAL A 86 -4.21 -0.95 -11.43
C VAL A 86 -4.80 0.06 -10.45
N ASP A 87 -4.60 1.36 -10.66
CA ASP A 87 -5.14 2.40 -9.79
C ASP A 87 -6.67 2.42 -9.86
N ALA A 88 -7.25 2.29 -11.06
CA ALA A 88 -8.70 2.21 -11.24
C ALA A 88 -9.32 0.98 -10.54
N LYS A 89 -8.67 -0.18 -10.61
CA LYS A 89 -9.08 -1.38 -9.86
C LYS A 89 -8.98 -1.14 -8.35
N GLY A 90 -7.89 -0.52 -7.90
CA GLY A 90 -7.68 -0.14 -6.51
C GLY A 90 -8.79 0.77 -5.96
N VAL A 91 -9.22 1.78 -6.72
CA VAL A 91 -10.38 2.64 -6.38
C VAL A 91 -11.61 1.77 -6.14
N ALA A 92 -11.97 0.95 -7.13
CA ALA A 92 -13.19 0.15 -7.07
C ALA A 92 -13.18 -0.85 -5.91
N TYR A 93 -12.00 -1.42 -5.61
CA TYR A 93 -11.84 -2.30 -4.46
C TYR A 93 -12.01 -1.56 -3.14
N GLN A 94 -11.39 -0.39 -2.99
CA GLN A 94 -11.51 0.41 -1.78
C GLN A 94 -12.95 0.88 -1.52
N GLU A 95 -13.72 1.21 -2.56
CA GLU A 95 -15.15 1.52 -2.41
C GLU A 95 -15.98 0.33 -1.90
N ILE A 96 -15.63 -0.90 -2.32
CA ILE A 96 -16.35 -2.11 -1.88
C ILE A 96 -15.95 -2.52 -0.47
N VAL A 97 -14.68 -2.36 -0.15
CA VAL A 97 -14.04 -3.01 1.00
C VAL A 97 -13.80 -2.02 2.13
N GLY A 98 -13.51 -0.75 1.83
CA GLY A 98 -13.21 0.31 2.79
C GLY A 98 -14.34 0.56 3.77
N ASP A 99 -15.60 0.57 3.34
CA ASP A 99 -16.73 0.80 4.26
C ASP A 99 -17.02 -0.39 5.18
N ASN A 100 -16.66 -1.61 4.75
CA ASN A 100 -16.90 -2.84 5.50
C ASN A 100 -15.71 -3.29 6.37
N LEU A 101 -14.51 -2.74 6.13
CA LEU A 101 -13.29 -3.06 6.86
C LEU A 101 -12.88 -2.01 7.90
N ARG A 102 -13.54 -0.85 7.96
CA ARG A 102 -13.30 0.14 9.04
C ARG A 102 -13.73 -0.49 10.36
N GLY A 103 -12.80 -1.16 11.04
CA GLY A 103 -13.05 -1.87 12.29
C GLY A 103 -13.06 -0.95 13.51
N ASP A 104 -13.72 -1.39 14.57
CA ASP A 104 -13.84 -0.71 15.88
C ASP A 104 -12.53 -0.67 16.71
N ARG A 105 -11.38 -1.11 16.18
CA ARG A 105 -10.15 -1.42 16.95
C ARG A 105 -8.93 -0.52 16.66
N GLY A 106 -9.13 0.70 16.16
CA GLY A 106 -8.01 1.61 15.84
C GLY A 106 -7.20 1.20 14.60
N GLN A 107 -7.76 0.31 13.77
CA GLN A 107 -7.23 -0.05 12.45
C GLN A 107 -7.67 1.02 11.46
N PHE A 108 -6.81 2.00 11.23
CA PHE A 108 -7.11 3.12 10.33
C PHE A 108 -6.49 2.88 8.96
N PHE A 109 -7.28 3.01 7.91
CA PHE A 109 -6.79 2.91 6.54
C PHE A 109 -5.83 4.05 6.24
N THR A 110 -4.74 3.73 5.55
CA THR A 110 -3.83 4.76 5.06
C THR A 110 -4.45 5.48 3.85
N PRO A 111 -4.54 6.81 3.86
CA PRO A 111 -5.06 7.57 2.72
C PRO A 111 -4.24 7.34 1.45
N ARG A 112 -4.88 7.28 0.29
CA ARG A 112 -4.21 6.95 -0.99
C ARG A 112 -3.13 7.95 -1.36
N GLY A 113 -3.34 9.24 -1.06
CA GLY A 113 -2.33 10.28 -1.27
C GLY A 113 -1.04 9.99 -0.52
N ALA A 114 -1.15 9.66 0.77
CA ALA A 114 -0.01 9.31 1.63
C ALA A 114 0.70 8.03 1.15
N ILE A 115 -0.07 7.00 0.77
CA ILE A 115 0.48 5.77 0.19
C ILE A 115 1.33 6.08 -1.06
N ARG A 116 0.76 6.83 -2.01
CA ARG A 116 1.44 7.18 -3.26
C ARG A 116 2.70 8.01 -3.00
N LEU A 117 2.63 8.99 -2.09
CA LEU A 117 3.79 9.79 -1.69
C LEU A 117 4.91 8.89 -1.15
N ALA A 118 4.59 8.00 -0.20
CA ALA A 118 5.56 7.11 0.41
C ALA A 118 6.25 6.21 -0.62
N ILE A 119 5.49 5.55 -1.48
CA ILE A 119 6.05 4.69 -2.54
C ILE A 119 6.84 5.51 -3.56
N ALA A 120 6.39 6.71 -3.92
CA ALA A 120 7.08 7.57 -4.88
C ALA A 120 8.43 8.10 -4.36
N MET A 121 8.55 8.31 -3.04
CA MET A 121 9.79 8.74 -2.36
C MET A 121 10.72 7.57 -2.04
N LEU A 122 10.18 6.41 -1.64
CA LEU A 122 10.97 5.20 -1.41
C LEU A 122 11.47 4.57 -2.72
N ASP A 123 10.71 4.67 -3.79
CA ASP A 123 11.04 4.16 -5.12
C ASP A 123 11.58 2.71 -5.09
N PRO A 124 10.80 1.72 -4.59
CA PRO A 124 11.23 0.33 -4.58
C PRO A 124 11.61 -0.15 -5.98
N LYS A 125 12.71 -0.89 -6.07
CA LYS A 125 13.23 -1.45 -7.32
C LYS A 125 12.69 -2.86 -7.59
N PRO A 126 12.67 -3.33 -8.86
CA PRO A 126 12.11 -4.64 -9.21
C PRO A 126 12.78 -5.84 -8.53
N ASP A 127 14.02 -5.68 -8.10
CA ASP A 127 14.84 -6.72 -7.47
C ASP A 127 14.90 -6.63 -5.93
N GLU A 128 14.41 -5.52 -5.36
CA GLU A 128 14.37 -5.27 -3.93
C GLU A 128 13.18 -5.96 -3.25
N ARG A 129 13.38 -6.39 -2.00
CA ARG A 129 12.34 -7.00 -1.18
C ARG A 129 11.58 -5.89 -0.44
N PHE A 130 10.28 -5.84 -0.65
CA PHE A 130 9.36 -4.86 -0.07
C PHE A 130 8.49 -5.50 1.02
N LEU A 131 8.44 -4.91 2.21
CA LEU A 131 7.58 -5.37 3.31
C LEU A 131 6.63 -4.26 3.79
N ASP A 132 5.40 -4.65 4.08
CA ASP A 132 4.49 -3.89 4.94
C ASP A 132 4.06 -4.75 6.15
N PRO A 133 4.63 -4.54 7.35
CA PRO A 133 4.35 -5.36 8.53
C PRO A 133 3.00 -5.07 9.22
N ALA A 134 2.22 -4.10 8.72
CA ALA A 134 0.86 -3.83 9.17
C ALA A 134 -0.01 -3.54 7.94
N CYS A 135 -0.11 -4.55 7.06
CA CYS A 135 -0.48 -4.31 5.66
C CYS A 135 -1.93 -3.91 5.44
N GLY A 136 -2.84 -4.20 6.38
CA GLY A 136 -4.26 -3.98 6.20
C GLY A 136 -4.74 -4.58 4.87
N PRO A 137 -5.32 -3.80 3.93
CA PRO A 137 -5.76 -4.26 2.60
C PRO A 137 -4.63 -4.29 1.54
N ALA A 138 -3.35 -4.21 1.95
CA ALA A 138 -2.16 -4.07 1.10
C ALA A 138 -2.11 -2.81 0.23
N GLY A 139 -2.54 -1.65 0.75
CA GLY A 139 -2.51 -0.38 0.02
C GLY A 139 -1.11 0.00 -0.48
N PHE A 140 -0.10 -0.09 0.38
CA PHE A 140 1.30 0.16 0.00
C PHE A 140 1.83 -0.85 -1.02
N GLY A 141 1.49 -2.14 -0.86
CA GLY A 141 1.90 -3.18 -1.79
C GLY A 141 1.32 -3.01 -3.19
N VAL A 142 0.03 -2.65 -3.29
CA VAL A 142 -0.61 -2.35 -4.58
C VAL A 142 -0.01 -1.10 -5.24
N ALA A 143 0.31 -0.07 -4.46
CA ALA A 143 1.00 1.10 -5.00
C ALA A 143 2.43 0.78 -5.46
N ALA A 144 3.14 -0.14 -4.80
CA ALA A 144 4.43 -0.62 -5.27
C ALA A 144 4.30 -1.41 -6.58
N ILE A 145 3.24 -2.21 -6.76
CA ILE A 145 2.92 -2.90 -8.02
C ILE A 145 2.63 -1.88 -9.13
N ASP A 146 1.82 -0.84 -8.86
CA ASP A 146 1.54 0.22 -9.84
C ASP A 146 2.81 0.97 -10.26
N LEU A 147 3.73 1.23 -9.32
CA LEU A 147 5.04 1.80 -9.65
C LEU A 147 5.82 0.90 -10.61
N GLN A 148 5.89 -0.41 -10.35
CA GLN A 148 6.56 -1.34 -11.26
C GLN A 148 5.85 -1.43 -12.61
N ASN A 149 4.52 -1.38 -12.63
CA ASN A 149 3.73 -1.39 -13.86
C ASN A 149 4.14 -0.21 -14.76
N ARG A 150 4.17 1.00 -14.22
CA ARG A 150 4.62 2.20 -14.95
C ARG A 150 6.08 2.10 -15.40
N ARG A 151 6.96 1.58 -14.54
CA ARG A 151 8.38 1.37 -14.87
C ARG A 151 8.57 0.40 -16.02
N PHE A 152 7.93 -0.77 -15.97
CA PHE A 152 8.06 -1.79 -17.01
C PHE A 152 7.51 -1.32 -18.36
N HIS A 153 6.40 -0.57 -18.34
CA HIS A 153 5.88 0.09 -19.54
C HIS A 153 6.86 1.14 -20.10
N ALA A 154 7.42 1.99 -19.25
CA ALA A 154 8.38 3.00 -19.67
C ALA A 154 9.65 2.38 -20.27
N GLU A 155 10.18 1.31 -19.66
CA GLU A 155 11.32 0.55 -20.18
C GLU A 155 11.03 -0.07 -21.55
N ALA A 156 9.84 -0.63 -21.73
CA ALA A 156 9.39 -1.20 -23.00
C ALA A 156 8.95 -0.15 -24.02
N LYS A 157 8.92 1.14 -23.64
CA LYS A 157 8.38 2.26 -24.45
C LYS A 157 6.94 2.04 -24.88
N LEU A 158 6.15 1.42 -24.01
CA LEU A 158 4.74 1.13 -24.20
C LEU A 158 3.87 2.15 -23.46
N HIS A 159 2.69 2.41 -23.99
CA HIS A 159 1.65 3.15 -23.29
C HIS A 159 0.71 2.15 -22.61
N ILE A 160 0.34 2.42 -21.35
CA ILE A 160 -0.62 1.58 -20.61
C ILE A 160 -1.98 1.63 -21.32
N GLY A 161 -2.59 0.47 -21.53
CA GLY A 161 -3.82 0.30 -22.32
C GLY A 161 -3.59 0.29 -23.82
N ALA A 162 -2.34 0.41 -24.29
CA ALA A 162 -1.97 0.43 -25.69
C ALA A 162 -1.32 -0.83 -26.23
N GLU A 163 -1.00 -1.75 -25.33
CA GLU A 163 -0.20 -2.91 -25.61
C GLU A 163 -0.95 -3.88 -26.54
N SER A 164 -0.19 -4.47 -27.46
CA SER A 164 -0.59 -5.73 -28.08
C SER A 164 -0.80 -6.79 -27.00
N THR A 165 -1.49 -7.88 -27.36
CA THR A 165 -1.73 -8.96 -26.41
C THR A 165 -0.44 -9.59 -25.88
N GLU A 166 0.60 -9.71 -26.71
CA GLU A 166 1.89 -10.28 -26.31
C GLU A 166 2.64 -9.36 -25.35
N GLU A 167 2.66 -8.06 -25.65
CA GLU A 167 3.27 -7.04 -24.80
C GLU A 167 2.59 -6.96 -23.43
N PHE A 168 1.25 -6.96 -23.41
CA PHE A 168 0.48 -6.99 -22.16
C PHE A 168 0.83 -8.21 -21.31
N LEU A 169 0.92 -9.39 -21.92
CA LEU A 169 1.28 -10.63 -21.22
C LEU A 169 2.69 -10.56 -20.64
N SER A 170 3.65 -10.05 -21.41
CA SER A 170 5.03 -9.88 -20.95
C SER A 170 5.13 -8.94 -19.73
N ILE A 171 4.42 -7.81 -19.74
CA ILE A 171 4.36 -6.93 -18.56
C ILE A 171 3.68 -7.63 -17.39
N GLN A 172 2.58 -8.34 -17.64
CA GLN A 172 1.84 -9.02 -16.58
C GLN A 172 2.66 -10.14 -15.92
N ASP A 173 3.48 -10.86 -16.66
CA ASP A 173 4.38 -11.88 -16.13
C ASP A 173 5.42 -11.24 -15.20
N ARG A 174 6.02 -10.11 -15.61
CA ARG A 174 6.96 -9.37 -14.76
C ARG A 174 6.32 -8.84 -13.48
N LEU A 175 5.07 -8.36 -13.55
CA LEU A 175 4.31 -7.93 -12.37
C LEU A 175 3.97 -9.10 -11.45
N SER A 176 3.61 -10.24 -12.04
CA SER A 176 3.34 -11.48 -11.31
C SER A 176 4.57 -11.94 -10.54
N ASP A 177 5.73 -11.95 -11.19
CA ASP A 177 7.01 -12.32 -10.60
C ASP A 177 7.41 -11.36 -9.45
N TYR A 178 7.24 -10.06 -9.65
CA TYR A 178 7.49 -9.06 -8.60
C TYR A 178 6.59 -9.29 -7.38
N ALA A 179 5.27 -9.40 -7.60
CA ALA A 179 4.31 -9.63 -6.52
C ALA A 179 4.63 -10.93 -5.74
N HIS A 180 4.93 -12.02 -6.45
CA HIS A 180 5.17 -13.32 -5.84
C HIS A 180 6.51 -13.40 -5.09
N THR A 181 7.56 -12.76 -5.60
CA THR A 181 8.93 -12.96 -5.09
C THR A 181 9.47 -11.79 -4.27
N LYS A 182 8.91 -10.59 -4.42
CA LYS A 182 9.43 -9.35 -3.83
C LYS A 182 8.45 -8.65 -2.91
N LEU A 183 7.16 -8.93 -3.01
CA LEU A 183 6.15 -8.30 -2.16
C LEU A 183 5.80 -9.17 -0.96
N PHE A 184 6.02 -8.62 0.23
CA PHE A 184 5.73 -9.24 1.50
C PHE A 184 4.81 -8.34 2.33
N GLY A 185 3.96 -8.95 3.15
CA GLY A 185 3.11 -8.21 4.07
C GLY A 185 2.66 -9.06 5.24
N ALA A 186 2.25 -8.40 6.31
CA ALA A 186 1.74 -9.08 7.49
C ALA A 186 0.60 -8.31 8.15
N ASP A 187 -0.36 -9.04 8.69
CA ASP A 187 -1.41 -8.49 9.52
C ASP A 187 -1.86 -9.53 10.56
N PHE A 188 -2.23 -9.07 11.75
CA PHE A 188 -2.70 -9.94 12.82
C PHE A 188 -4.14 -10.41 12.58
N ASP A 189 -4.91 -9.71 11.73
CA ASP A 189 -6.26 -10.10 11.34
C ASP A 189 -6.25 -10.96 10.07
N GLN A 190 -6.64 -12.23 10.19
CA GLN A 190 -6.76 -13.16 9.06
C GLN A 190 -7.72 -12.67 7.96
N PHE A 191 -8.72 -11.85 8.29
CA PHE A 191 -9.60 -11.25 7.30
C PHE A 191 -8.89 -10.20 6.47
N LEU A 192 -8.08 -9.34 7.11
CA LEU A 192 -7.27 -8.34 6.41
C LEU A 192 -6.21 -8.99 5.53
N VAL A 193 -5.54 -10.04 5.99
CA VAL A 193 -4.60 -10.80 5.14
C VAL A 193 -5.29 -11.35 3.88
N ARG A 194 -6.51 -11.88 4.01
CA ARG A 194 -7.29 -12.35 2.85
C ARG A 194 -7.73 -11.20 1.94
N ALA A 195 -8.16 -10.08 2.50
CA ALA A 195 -8.51 -8.88 1.73
C ALA A 195 -7.29 -8.36 0.95
N ALA A 196 -6.14 -8.22 1.60
CA ALA A 196 -4.87 -7.87 0.99
C ALA A 196 -4.48 -8.82 -0.14
N GLN A 197 -4.58 -10.13 0.07
CA GLN A 197 -4.27 -11.12 -0.96
C GLN A 197 -5.18 -10.93 -2.18
N MET A 198 -6.48 -10.67 -1.94
CA MET A 198 -7.41 -10.41 -3.03
C MET A 198 -7.06 -9.12 -3.81
N ASN A 199 -6.65 -8.07 -3.10
CA ASN A 199 -6.29 -6.79 -3.71
C ASN A 199 -5.02 -6.92 -4.58
N VAL A 200 -4.02 -7.66 -4.08
CA VAL A 200 -2.79 -7.97 -4.82
C VAL A 200 -3.08 -8.81 -6.06
N VAL A 201 -3.89 -9.88 -5.95
CA VAL A 201 -4.26 -10.70 -7.11
C VAL A 201 -5.00 -9.86 -8.16
N MET A 202 -5.86 -8.94 -7.74
CA MET A 202 -6.54 -8.03 -8.66
C MET A 202 -5.56 -7.08 -9.38
N ALA A 203 -4.51 -6.64 -8.69
CA ALA A 203 -3.49 -5.75 -9.23
C ALA A 203 -2.50 -6.47 -10.16
N ALA A 204 -1.94 -7.60 -9.73
CA ALA A 204 -0.82 -8.28 -10.38
C ALA A 204 -1.16 -9.65 -11.00
N ASN A 205 -2.39 -10.16 -10.86
CA ASN A 205 -2.79 -11.52 -11.31
C ASN A 205 -1.94 -12.64 -10.70
N ALA A 206 -1.35 -12.37 -9.54
CA ALA A 206 -0.49 -13.27 -8.80
C ALA A 206 -0.68 -13.05 -7.30
N GLU A 207 -0.34 -14.09 -6.54
CA GLU A 207 -0.32 -14.06 -5.09
C GLU A 207 0.98 -13.44 -4.59
N ALA A 208 0.91 -12.61 -3.55
CA ALA A 208 2.09 -12.18 -2.78
C ALA A 208 2.27 -13.05 -1.53
N GLN A 209 3.41 -12.85 -0.86
CA GLN A 209 3.73 -13.53 0.39
C GLN A 209 3.20 -12.74 1.58
N LEU A 210 1.91 -12.96 1.91
CA LEU A 210 1.23 -12.30 3.01
C LEU A 210 1.03 -13.25 4.20
N PHE A 211 1.35 -12.78 5.40
CA PHE A 211 1.40 -13.61 6.61
C PHE A 211 0.36 -13.16 7.64
N HIS A 212 -0.48 -14.09 8.07
CA HIS A 212 -1.29 -13.91 9.27
C HIS A 212 -0.41 -14.05 10.51
N MET A 213 -0.01 -12.92 11.09
CA MET A 213 0.83 -12.85 12.28
C MET A 213 0.78 -11.49 12.98
N ASP A 214 1.06 -11.50 14.29
CA ASP A 214 1.41 -10.27 15.00
C ASP A 214 2.88 -9.93 14.72
N SER A 215 3.08 -8.82 14.01
CA SER A 215 4.41 -8.32 13.66
C SER A 215 5.24 -7.91 14.88
N LEU A 216 4.62 -7.54 15.99
CA LEU A 216 5.33 -7.20 17.21
C LEU A 216 5.81 -8.45 17.98
N GLU A 217 5.14 -9.58 17.85
CA GLU A 217 5.55 -10.86 18.43
C GLU A 217 6.65 -11.58 17.61
N PHE A 218 6.78 -11.27 16.32
CA PHE A 218 7.72 -11.94 15.43
C PHE A 218 9.18 -11.87 15.97
N PRO A 219 9.97 -12.96 15.94
CA PRO A 219 9.68 -14.24 15.32
C PRO A 219 8.99 -15.25 16.25
N ARG A 220 8.56 -14.87 17.46
CA ARG A 220 8.11 -15.82 18.50
C ARG A 220 6.62 -16.11 18.52
N GLY A 221 5.82 -15.38 17.74
CA GLY A 221 4.36 -15.50 17.74
C GLY A 221 3.81 -16.88 17.34
N TYR A 222 2.53 -17.11 17.62
CA TYR A 222 1.85 -18.40 17.46
C TYR A 222 0.90 -18.47 16.25
N HIS A 223 0.67 -17.36 15.56
CA HIS A 223 -0.21 -17.31 14.40
C HIS A 223 0.34 -18.14 13.22
N SER A 224 -0.58 -18.60 12.36
CA SER A 224 -0.29 -19.56 11.29
C SER A 224 0.76 -19.10 10.27
N GLY A 225 0.93 -17.78 10.09
CA GLY A 225 1.89 -17.20 9.14
C GLY A 225 3.33 -17.12 9.66
N VAL A 226 3.58 -17.29 10.96
CA VAL A 226 4.88 -16.99 11.57
C VAL A 226 6.01 -17.88 11.03
N GLU A 227 5.78 -19.18 10.89
CA GLU A 227 6.83 -20.09 10.43
C GLU A 227 7.24 -19.82 8.97
N ALA A 228 6.25 -19.57 8.09
CA ALA A 228 6.53 -19.15 6.72
C ALA A 228 7.25 -17.80 6.69
N ALA A 229 6.84 -16.84 7.54
CA ALA A 229 7.48 -15.54 7.65
C ALA A 229 8.94 -15.63 8.15
N ARG A 230 9.28 -16.57 9.05
CA ARG A 230 10.67 -16.76 9.50
C ARG A 230 11.61 -17.13 8.35
N GLN A 231 11.09 -17.89 7.38
CA GLN A 231 11.85 -18.32 6.20
C GLN A 231 11.84 -17.23 5.13
N ALA A 232 10.68 -16.62 4.91
CA ALA A 232 10.48 -15.65 3.85
C ALA A 232 11.06 -14.28 4.18
N ILE A 233 10.85 -13.75 5.40
CA ILE A 233 11.24 -12.41 5.84
C ILE A 233 12.03 -12.41 7.17
N PRO A 234 13.19 -13.08 7.25
CA PRO A 234 14.06 -12.97 8.42
C PRO A 234 14.39 -11.52 8.76
N LEU A 235 14.60 -11.21 10.04
CA LEU A 235 15.08 -9.89 10.45
C LEU A 235 16.41 -9.55 9.74
N GLY A 236 16.60 -8.29 9.35
CA GLY A 236 17.80 -7.85 8.64
C GLY A 236 17.84 -8.17 7.14
N THR A 237 16.72 -8.52 6.50
CA THR A 237 16.70 -8.96 5.09
C THR A 237 15.85 -8.11 4.14
N ILE A 238 15.13 -7.12 4.66
CA ILE A 238 14.23 -6.28 3.85
C ILE A 238 14.96 -5.05 3.34
N GLN A 239 14.84 -4.73 2.05
CA GLN A 239 15.49 -3.54 1.48
C GLN A 239 14.59 -2.31 1.54
N VAL A 240 13.28 -2.50 1.38
CA VAL A 240 12.29 -1.40 1.39
C VAL A 240 11.12 -1.76 2.30
N LEU A 241 10.72 -0.85 3.16
CA LEU A 241 9.56 -1.04 4.03
C LEU A 241 8.65 0.20 3.96
N ALA A 242 7.35 0.01 3.77
CA ALA A 242 6.39 1.11 3.92
C ALA A 242 5.20 0.65 4.74
N THR A 243 4.79 1.43 5.75
CA THR A 243 3.74 0.98 6.65
C THR A 243 3.04 2.13 7.38
N ASN A 244 1.84 1.84 7.86
CA ASN A 244 1.06 2.68 8.75
C ASN A 244 0.66 1.81 9.95
N PRO A 245 1.45 1.84 11.03
CA PRO A 245 1.15 1.05 12.23
C PRO A 245 -0.20 1.46 12.84
N PRO A 246 -0.83 0.58 13.63
CA PRO A 246 -1.98 0.98 14.43
C PRO A 246 -1.56 2.08 15.43
N PHE A 247 -2.44 3.07 15.62
CA PHE A 247 -2.22 4.19 16.55
C PHE A 247 -3.21 4.14 17.72
N GLY A 248 -2.79 4.65 18.87
CA GLY A 248 -3.71 5.12 19.90
C GLY A 248 -3.45 4.57 21.29
N ALA A 249 -3.78 5.40 22.28
CA ALA A 249 -3.62 5.11 23.70
C ALA A 249 -4.52 3.96 24.21
N ASP A 250 -5.51 3.55 23.43
CA ASP A 250 -6.51 2.54 23.81
C ASP A 250 -6.04 1.09 23.55
N ILE A 251 -4.89 0.89 22.90
CA ILE A 251 -4.32 -0.43 22.58
C ILE A 251 -2.84 -0.58 22.99
N PRO A 252 -2.47 -0.27 24.25
CA PRO A 252 -1.09 -0.39 24.68
C PRO A 252 -0.64 -1.86 24.70
N ILE A 253 0.62 -2.08 24.32
CA ILE A 253 1.27 -3.37 24.46
C ILE A 253 1.77 -3.51 25.89
N THR A 254 1.25 -4.53 26.59
CA THR A 254 1.55 -4.79 28.00
C THR A 254 2.20 -6.16 28.24
N ASP A 255 2.27 -7.02 27.21
CA ASP A 255 2.87 -8.35 27.31
C ASP A 255 4.40 -8.26 27.48
N PRO A 256 4.96 -8.71 28.62
CA PRO A 256 6.40 -8.75 28.84
C PRO A 256 7.21 -9.47 27.77
N ALA A 257 6.67 -10.56 27.19
CA ALA A 257 7.35 -11.36 26.17
C ALA A 257 7.48 -10.62 24.83
N ILE A 258 6.59 -9.66 24.58
CA ILE A 258 6.72 -8.71 23.46
C ILE A 258 7.71 -7.62 23.84
N LEU A 259 7.49 -6.96 24.98
CA LEU A 259 8.27 -5.78 25.40
C LEU A 259 9.77 -6.08 25.56
N GLU A 260 10.16 -7.27 26.03
CA GLU A 260 11.58 -7.63 26.18
C GLU A 260 12.37 -7.66 24.87
N GLN A 261 11.68 -7.73 23.72
CA GLN A 261 12.30 -7.75 22.40
C GLN A 261 12.74 -6.36 21.91
N TYR A 262 12.40 -5.29 22.64
CA TYR A 262 12.56 -3.90 22.20
C TYR A 262 13.32 -3.04 23.19
N GLN A 263 14.31 -2.30 22.70
CA GLN A 263 15.00 -1.28 23.48
C GLN A 263 14.09 -0.10 23.83
N LEU A 264 13.21 0.32 22.91
CA LEU A 264 12.26 1.41 23.14
C LEU A 264 11.20 1.08 24.21
N ALA A 265 11.02 -0.21 24.52
CA ALA A 265 10.18 -0.68 25.61
C ALA A 265 10.81 -0.55 27.00
N HIS A 266 12.04 -0.06 27.09
CA HIS A 266 12.72 0.17 28.36
C HIS A 266 12.68 1.65 28.76
N THR A 267 12.95 1.94 30.03
CA THR A 267 13.09 3.31 30.52
C THR A 267 14.41 3.92 30.07
N TRP A 268 14.35 5.14 29.55
CA TRP A 268 15.49 5.92 29.10
C TRP A 268 15.67 7.15 29.98
N GLU A 269 16.92 7.45 30.34
CA GLU A 269 17.29 8.60 31.14
C GLU A 269 18.20 9.52 30.34
N ARG A 270 17.97 10.83 30.41
CA ARG A 270 18.85 11.82 29.79
C ARG A 270 20.18 11.87 30.52
N THR A 271 21.29 11.85 29.78
CA THR A 271 22.64 11.93 30.34
C THR A 271 23.07 13.40 30.48
N PRO A 272 24.00 13.72 31.41
CA PRO A 272 24.53 15.08 31.57
C PRO A 272 25.18 15.65 30.29
N GLU A 273 25.68 14.77 29.42
CA GLU A 273 26.34 15.10 28.16
C GLU A 273 25.35 15.38 27.01
N GLY A 274 24.04 15.30 27.28
CA GLY A 274 22.99 15.64 26.30
C GLY A 274 22.45 14.45 25.49
N GLY A 275 22.81 13.21 25.83
CA GLY A 275 22.28 11.99 25.19
C GLY A 275 21.22 11.26 26.02
N PHE A 276 20.90 10.03 25.65
CA PHE A 276 20.03 9.14 26.41
C PHE A 276 20.70 7.80 26.71
N ARG A 277 20.45 7.28 27.92
CA ARG A 277 20.91 5.96 28.35
C ARG A 277 19.71 5.07 28.65
N ASN A 278 19.71 3.88 28.05
CA ASN A 278 18.76 2.82 28.40
C ASN A 278 19.11 2.26 29.79
N THR A 279 18.16 2.28 30.71
CA THR A 279 18.34 1.79 32.09
C THR A 279 18.24 0.27 32.24
N GLY A 280 17.78 -0.44 31.20
CA GLY A 280 17.46 -1.87 31.29
C GLY A 280 16.19 -2.18 32.09
N LYS A 281 15.50 -1.17 32.64
CA LYS A 281 14.20 -1.36 33.29
C LYS A 281 13.10 -1.36 32.24
N MET A 282 12.43 -2.49 32.05
CA MET A 282 11.31 -2.62 31.13
C MET A 282 10.10 -1.80 31.61
N LYS A 283 9.41 -1.13 30.69
CA LYS A 283 8.14 -0.44 30.94
C LYS A 283 7.01 -1.47 31.12
N SER A 284 5.93 -1.08 31.79
CA SER A 284 4.74 -1.92 31.93
C SER A 284 3.77 -1.84 30.75
N SER A 285 3.92 -0.80 29.93
CA SER A 285 3.02 -0.47 28.83
C SER A 285 3.74 0.43 27.84
N VAL A 286 3.58 0.16 26.54
CA VAL A 286 4.16 0.95 25.45
C VAL A 286 3.15 1.03 24.32
N ALA A 287 3.03 2.20 23.70
CA ALA A 287 2.18 2.37 22.53
C ALA A 287 2.73 1.55 21.33
N PRO A 288 1.87 0.87 20.55
CA PRO A 288 2.31 -0.02 19.49
C PRO A 288 3.15 0.68 18.44
N GLU A 289 2.80 1.92 18.05
CA GLU A 289 3.53 2.71 17.06
C GLU A 289 4.99 2.95 17.43
N VAL A 290 5.31 3.03 18.73
CA VAL A 290 6.69 3.17 19.22
C VAL A 290 7.47 1.86 19.01
N LEU A 291 6.85 0.71 19.27
CA LEU A 291 7.48 -0.59 19.04
C LEU A 291 7.62 -0.90 17.55
N PHE A 292 6.67 -0.46 16.72
CA PHE A 292 6.75 -0.60 15.28
C PHE A 292 7.94 0.14 14.66
N ILE A 293 8.34 1.30 15.20
CA ILE A 293 9.56 1.99 14.76
C ILE A 293 10.77 1.05 14.85
N GLU A 294 11.01 0.50 16.04
CA GLU A 294 12.13 -0.41 16.27
C GLU A 294 11.98 -1.71 15.47
N ARG A 295 10.77 -2.30 15.44
CA ARG A 295 10.50 -3.53 14.69
C ARG A 295 10.79 -3.38 13.20
N CYS A 296 10.35 -2.29 12.58
CA CYS A 296 10.61 -2.02 11.16
C CYS A 296 12.11 -1.92 10.89
N ILE A 297 12.85 -1.22 11.75
CA ILE A 297 14.31 -1.09 11.64
C ILE A 297 15.02 -2.45 11.86
N GLN A 298 14.50 -3.32 12.72
CA GLN A 298 15.03 -4.68 12.88
C GLN A 298 14.85 -5.52 11.60
N TRP A 299 13.76 -5.35 10.84
CA TRP A 299 13.55 -6.05 9.57
C TRP A 299 14.44 -5.54 8.43
N LEU A 300 14.73 -4.25 8.41
CA LEU A 300 15.58 -3.67 7.37
C LEU A 300 16.97 -4.31 7.36
N ALA A 301 17.46 -4.64 6.18
CA ALA A 301 18.87 -4.89 5.93
C ALA A 301 19.68 -3.61 6.15
N ASP A 302 20.99 -3.74 6.34
CA ASP A 302 21.90 -2.59 6.40
C ASP A 302 21.77 -1.76 5.11
N GLY A 303 21.61 -0.44 5.25
CA GLY A 303 21.33 0.45 4.13
C GLY A 303 19.90 0.36 3.56
N GLY A 304 19.06 -0.54 4.05
CA GLY A 304 17.65 -0.61 3.72
C GLY A 304 16.90 0.65 4.17
N ARG A 305 15.81 0.99 3.49
CA ARG A 305 15.05 2.23 3.70
C ARG A 305 13.59 1.97 4.01
N MET A 306 12.99 2.85 4.79
CA MET A 306 11.58 2.77 5.15
C MET A 306 10.86 4.10 5.12
N GLY A 307 9.56 4.05 4.87
CA GLY A 307 8.61 5.14 5.09
C GLY A 307 7.56 4.68 6.09
N ILE A 308 7.38 5.43 7.18
CA ILE A 308 6.44 5.08 8.24
C ILE A 308 5.55 6.27 8.56
N VAL A 309 4.25 6.03 8.65
CA VAL A 309 3.30 7.01 9.18
C VAL A 309 3.41 7.00 10.70
N LEU A 310 3.60 8.17 11.31
CA LEU A 310 3.67 8.33 12.76
C LEU A 310 2.81 9.52 13.20
N PRO A 311 2.26 9.51 14.42
CA PRO A 311 1.66 10.69 15.01
C PRO A 311 2.74 11.75 15.30
N ASP A 312 2.41 13.02 15.07
CA ASP A 312 3.34 14.14 15.25
C ASP A 312 3.92 14.23 16.67
N GLY A 313 3.18 13.73 17.67
CA GLY A 313 3.64 13.66 19.04
C GLY A 313 5.02 13.00 19.18
N ILE A 314 5.27 11.91 18.46
CA ILE A 314 6.58 11.21 18.50
C ILE A 314 7.71 12.12 18.00
N LEU A 315 7.41 13.00 17.04
CA LEU A 315 8.39 13.88 16.42
C LEU A 315 8.54 15.22 17.16
N GLY A 316 7.53 15.66 17.93
CA GLY A 316 7.52 16.97 18.58
C GLY A 316 7.58 16.97 20.11
N ASN A 317 7.05 15.95 20.78
CA ASN A 317 6.88 15.99 22.23
C ASN A 317 8.24 15.92 22.95
N PRO A 318 8.48 16.74 23.99
CA PRO A 318 9.70 16.65 24.80
C PRO A 318 9.84 15.30 25.52
N GLY A 319 8.72 14.69 25.96
CA GLY A 319 8.74 13.38 26.63
C GLY A 319 9.19 12.21 25.74
N ASP A 320 9.08 12.38 24.42
CA ASP A 320 9.40 11.36 23.41
C ASP A 320 10.79 11.58 22.78
N GLU A 321 11.59 12.51 23.32
CA GLU A 321 12.94 12.83 22.82
C GLU A 321 13.87 11.61 22.77
N TYR A 322 13.73 10.67 23.71
CA TYR A 322 14.50 9.43 23.72
C TYR A 322 14.23 8.55 22.50
N ILE A 323 13.01 8.60 21.93
CA ILE A 323 12.65 7.85 20.71
C ILE A 323 13.40 8.45 19.53
N ARG A 324 13.38 9.78 19.39
CA ARG A 324 14.10 10.50 18.33
C ARG A 324 15.60 10.28 18.43
N TRP A 325 16.15 10.31 19.65
CA TRP A 325 17.55 10.02 19.89
C TRP A 325 17.91 8.58 19.46
N TRP A 326 17.05 7.62 19.78
CA TRP A 326 17.24 6.23 19.35
C TRP A 326 17.16 6.08 17.82
N ILE A 327 16.19 6.72 17.16
CA ILE A 327 16.10 6.74 15.69
C ILE A 327 17.37 7.32 15.08
N LEU A 328 17.85 8.49 15.57
CA LEU A 328 19.07 9.11 15.06
C LEU A 328 20.29 8.22 15.26
N ARG A 329 20.36 7.45 16.35
CA ARG A 329 21.46 6.49 16.56
C ARG A 329 21.46 5.36 15.53
N HIS A 330 20.29 4.85 15.14
CA HIS A 330 20.15 3.66 14.31
C HIS A 330 19.87 3.93 12.82
N CYS A 331 19.50 5.16 12.47
CA CYS A 331 19.09 5.53 11.12
C CYS A 331 19.67 6.88 10.69
N TRP A 332 19.80 7.02 9.38
CA TRP A 332 19.82 8.31 8.72
C TRP A 332 18.39 8.76 8.44
N VAL A 333 18.05 10.01 8.76
CA VAL A 333 16.73 10.58 8.46
C VAL A 333 16.76 11.16 7.04
N LEU A 334 16.05 10.53 6.11
CA LEU A 334 16.04 10.98 4.72
C LEU A 334 15.08 12.15 4.52
N ALA A 335 13.89 12.05 5.12
CA ALA A 335 12.87 13.08 5.03
C ALA A 335 11.85 13.01 6.18
N SER A 336 11.23 14.14 6.49
CA SER A 336 10.00 14.22 7.30
C SER A 336 8.98 15.07 6.56
N VAL A 337 7.81 14.49 6.27
CA VAL A 337 6.71 15.18 5.58
C VAL A 337 5.50 15.24 6.49
N ASP A 338 5.13 16.44 6.90
CA ASP A 338 3.92 16.70 7.68
C ASP A 338 2.67 16.63 6.77
N LEU A 339 1.63 15.92 7.22
CA LEU A 339 0.40 15.73 6.46
C LEU A 339 -0.77 16.49 7.12
N PRO A 340 -1.64 17.12 6.33
CA PRO A 340 -2.78 17.83 6.87
C PRO A 340 -3.80 16.83 7.41
N VAL A 341 -4.48 17.20 8.49
CA VAL A 341 -5.45 16.34 9.19
C VAL A 341 -6.57 15.82 8.27
N GLU A 342 -6.91 16.60 7.23
CA GLU A 342 -7.85 16.26 6.17
C GLU A 342 -7.55 14.88 5.57
N ALA A 343 -6.26 14.54 5.38
CA ALA A 343 -5.84 13.29 4.76
C ALA A 343 -6.44 12.07 5.47
N PHE A 344 -6.34 12.02 6.81
CA PHE A 344 -6.85 10.91 7.62
C PHE A 344 -8.31 11.10 8.05
N ILE A 345 -8.84 12.32 8.12
CA ILE A 345 -10.26 12.53 8.42
C ILE A 345 -11.14 11.97 7.29
N VAL A 346 -10.86 12.29 6.04
CA VAL A 346 -11.78 11.94 4.94
C VAL A 346 -11.73 10.45 4.63
N GLU A 347 -10.52 9.91 4.46
CA GLU A 347 -10.36 8.52 4.03
C GLU A 347 -10.39 7.54 5.21
N ALA A 348 -9.91 7.95 6.40
CA ALA A 348 -9.77 7.07 7.56
C ALA A 348 -10.72 7.40 8.72
N ASN A 349 -11.44 8.54 8.67
CA ASN A 349 -12.32 9.03 9.74
C ASN A 349 -11.60 9.23 11.08
N VAL A 350 -10.34 9.70 11.03
CA VAL A 350 -9.49 9.93 12.22
C VAL A 350 -9.05 11.38 12.28
N ASN A 351 -9.23 11.99 13.44
CA ASN A 351 -8.74 13.33 13.71
C ASN A 351 -7.38 13.26 14.41
N ILE A 352 -6.33 12.97 13.64
CA ILE A 352 -4.96 12.86 14.14
C ILE A 352 -4.00 13.62 13.21
N LEU A 353 -3.04 14.33 13.80
CA LEU A 353 -1.94 14.93 13.07
C LEU A 353 -0.82 13.90 12.91
N THR A 354 -0.36 13.73 11.67
CA THR A 354 0.53 12.64 11.30
C THR A 354 1.57 13.11 10.32
N SER A 355 2.75 12.55 10.45
CA SER A 355 3.87 12.76 9.55
C SER A 355 4.29 11.44 8.89
N LEU A 356 4.77 11.53 7.65
CA LEU A 356 5.51 10.47 6.98
C LEU A 356 7.01 10.67 7.23
N LEU A 357 7.60 9.76 8.00
CA LEU A 357 9.03 9.75 8.30
C LEU A 357 9.75 8.74 7.39
N PHE A 358 10.82 9.19 6.72
CA PHE A 358 11.63 8.37 5.84
C PHE A 358 13.02 8.16 6.45
N LEU A 359 13.40 6.89 6.61
CA LEU A 359 14.63 6.49 7.30
C LEU A 359 15.45 5.53 6.43
N LYS A 360 16.78 5.60 6.52
CA LYS A 360 17.71 4.58 6.03
C LYS A 360 18.43 3.97 7.23
N LYS A 361 18.45 2.65 7.35
CA LYS A 361 19.13 1.95 8.44
C LYS A 361 20.65 2.10 8.32
N LYS A 362 21.28 2.55 9.41
CA LYS A 362 22.74 2.54 9.55
C LYS A 362 23.22 1.11 9.75
N SER A 363 24.29 0.74 9.05
CA SER A 363 25.07 -0.46 9.31
C SER A 363 25.78 -0.36 10.66
N GLN A 364 26.17 -1.52 11.21
CA GLN A 364 26.93 -1.55 12.46
C GLN A 364 28.28 -0.80 12.34
N ALA A 365 28.89 -0.82 11.15
CA ALA A 365 30.14 -0.12 10.87
C ALA A 365 29.95 1.42 10.91
N GLU A 366 28.85 1.93 10.36
CA GLU A 366 28.54 3.36 10.43
C GLU A 366 28.28 3.82 11.87
N ILE A 367 27.54 3.03 12.66
CA ILE A 367 27.29 3.34 14.08
C ILE A 367 28.63 3.41 14.85
N GLN A 368 29.52 2.44 14.64
CA GLN A 368 30.84 2.43 15.27
C GLN A 368 31.72 3.60 14.82
N ALA A 369 31.64 3.98 13.54
CA ALA A 369 32.37 5.13 13.02
C ALA A 369 31.87 6.45 13.66
N ILE A 370 30.56 6.60 13.85
CA ILE A 370 29.96 7.76 14.51
C ILE A 370 30.36 7.81 16.00
N ASP A 371 30.39 6.67 16.68
CA ASP A 371 30.81 6.59 18.09
C ASP A 371 32.27 7.04 18.30
N LEU A 372 33.13 6.86 17.29
CA LEU A 372 34.55 7.24 17.34
C LEU A 372 34.82 8.64 16.79
N GLY A 373 34.13 9.03 15.71
CA GLY A 373 34.41 10.21 14.90
C GLY A 373 33.43 11.36 15.06
N GLY A 374 32.33 11.16 15.81
CA GLY A 374 31.22 12.09 15.88
C GLY A 374 30.22 11.90 14.75
N GLU A 375 29.02 12.46 14.92
CA GLU A 375 27.94 12.36 13.93
C GLU A 375 28.19 13.35 12.77
N PRO A 376 28.24 12.89 11.51
CA PRO A 376 28.44 13.79 10.38
C PRO A 376 27.19 14.63 10.16
N GLU A 377 27.40 15.89 9.76
CA GLU A 377 26.30 16.75 9.30
C GLU A 377 25.84 16.31 7.91
N TYR A 378 24.52 16.21 7.72
CA TYR A 378 23.91 15.92 6.44
C TYR A 378 22.54 16.62 6.33
N PRO A 379 22.10 17.01 5.12
CA PRO A 379 20.82 17.66 4.95
C PRO A 379 19.68 16.64 5.00
N VAL A 380 18.61 17.01 5.73
CA VAL A 380 17.35 16.27 5.80
C VAL A 380 16.28 17.02 5.02
N PHE A 381 15.50 16.32 4.20
CA PHE A 381 14.38 16.93 3.49
C PHE A 381 13.19 17.13 4.43
N MET A 382 12.68 18.36 4.53
CA MET A 382 11.50 18.66 5.34
C MET A 382 10.44 19.27 4.42
N ALA A 383 9.20 18.81 4.53
CA ALA A 383 8.07 19.38 3.80
C ALA A 383 6.81 19.38 4.67
N VAL A 384 5.93 20.33 4.39
CA VAL A 384 4.59 20.42 4.99
C VAL A 384 3.61 20.42 3.82
N ALA A 385 2.71 19.44 3.78
CA ALA A 385 1.62 19.45 2.82
C ALA A 385 0.48 20.29 3.39
N GLU A 386 0.09 21.37 2.71
CA GLU A 386 -1.05 22.19 3.13
C GLU A 386 -2.37 21.65 2.56
N LYS A 387 -2.28 21.00 1.40
CA LYS A 387 -3.44 20.51 0.64
C LYS A 387 -3.22 19.09 0.14
N VAL A 388 -4.29 18.30 0.18
CA VAL A 388 -4.33 16.89 -0.27
C VAL A 388 -5.44 16.61 -1.28
N GLY A 389 -5.93 17.66 -1.96
CA GLY A 389 -6.94 17.56 -3.01
C GLY A 389 -8.38 17.57 -2.54
N PHE A 390 -8.65 17.67 -1.23
CA PHE A 390 -10.00 17.72 -0.68
C PHE A 390 -10.07 18.45 0.67
N ASP A 391 -11.26 18.95 1.02
CA ASP A 391 -11.55 19.54 2.34
C ASP A 391 -11.93 18.47 3.38
N ARG A 392 -12.14 18.87 4.64
CA ARG A 392 -12.55 17.96 5.74
C ARG A 392 -13.88 17.22 5.50
N ARG A 393 -14.70 17.67 4.56
CA ARG A 393 -15.98 17.05 4.20
C ARG A 393 -15.84 16.12 2.99
N GLY A 394 -14.64 15.98 2.43
CA GLY A 394 -14.36 15.19 1.24
C GLY A 394 -14.71 15.90 -0.06
N ASN A 395 -15.00 17.21 -0.06
CA ASN A 395 -15.21 17.94 -1.31
C ASN A 395 -13.87 18.15 -2.01
N THR A 396 -13.80 17.79 -3.29
CA THR A 396 -12.59 17.98 -4.10
C THR A 396 -12.21 19.46 -4.20
N LEU A 397 -10.92 19.74 -3.95
CA LEU A 397 -10.33 21.06 -4.08
C LEU A 397 -9.50 21.17 -5.36
N TYR A 398 -9.62 22.30 -6.05
CA TYR A 398 -8.89 22.61 -7.27
C TYR A 398 -8.08 23.89 -7.07
N LYS A 399 -6.89 23.96 -7.68
CA LYS A 399 -6.01 25.13 -7.61
C LYS A 399 -6.71 26.35 -8.19
N ARG A 400 -6.51 27.51 -7.58
CA ARG A 400 -7.08 28.79 -8.03
C ARG A 400 -5.99 29.79 -8.37
N GLY A 401 -6.21 30.58 -9.41
CA GLY A 401 -5.34 31.68 -9.80
C GLY A 401 -5.48 32.88 -8.85
N PRO A 402 -4.65 33.93 -9.02
CA PRO A 402 -4.76 35.17 -8.24
C PRO A 402 -6.10 35.89 -8.40
N ASP A 403 -6.82 35.61 -9.48
CA ASP A 403 -8.17 36.09 -9.79
C ASP A 403 -9.29 35.26 -9.12
N GLY A 404 -8.94 34.17 -8.44
CA GLY A 404 -9.87 33.26 -7.75
C GLY A 404 -10.50 32.19 -8.65
N GLU A 405 -10.21 32.21 -9.95
CA GLU A 405 -10.70 31.24 -10.92
C GLU A 405 -9.92 29.93 -10.83
N GLU A 406 -10.59 28.80 -11.07
CA GLU A 406 -9.94 27.49 -11.02
C GLU A 406 -8.98 27.31 -12.20
N ILE A 407 -7.77 26.86 -11.91
CA ILE A 407 -6.74 26.61 -12.91
C ILE A 407 -7.11 25.35 -13.68
N VAL A 408 -7.12 25.49 -14.99
CA VAL A 408 -7.46 24.41 -15.92
C VAL A 408 -6.26 24.13 -16.81
N GLU A 409 -5.82 22.88 -16.81
CA GLU A 409 -4.74 22.39 -17.67
C GLU A 409 -5.35 21.68 -18.89
N GLU A 410 -4.82 21.97 -20.07
CA GLU A 410 -5.17 21.26 -21.30
C GLU A 410 -4.29 20.01 -21.41
N ARG A 411 -4.90 18.83 -21.26
CA ARG A 411 -4.22 17.55 -21.47
C ARG A 411 -4.61 16.94 -22.80
N GLN A 412 -3.63 16.42 -23.53
CA GLN A 412 -3.87 15.53 -24.64
C GLN A 412 -4.13 14.13 -24.08
N GLU A 413 -5.37 13.67 -24.21
CA GLU A 413 -5.76 12.29 -23.99
C GLU A 413 -5.87 11.59 -25.34
N VAL A 414 -5.46 10.33 -25.43
CA VAL A 414 -5.70 9.51 -26.62
C VAL A 414 -6.92 8.64 -26.35
N GLU A 415 -8.03 8.94 -27.02
CA GLU A 415 -9.22 8.09 -26.99
C GLU A 415 -9.08 7.01 -28.06
N ARG A 416 -9.28 5.76 -27.66
CA ARG A 416 -9.24 4.60 -28.54
C ARG A 416 -10.66 4.19 -28.86
N ILE A 417 -11.04 4.31 -30.13
CA ILE A 417 -12.39 3.97 -30.60
C ILE A 417 -12.26 2.74 -31.50
N SER A 418 -13.02 1.69 -31.22
CA SER A 418 -13.11 0.53 -32.11
C SER A 418 -14.10 0.84 -33.23
N VAL A 419 -13.61 0.94 -34.46
CA VAL A 419 -14.42 1.19 -35.66
C VAL A 419 -14.17 0.07 -36.66
N GLY A 420 -15.19 -0.76 -36.89
CA GLY A 420 -15.14 -1.83 -37.89
C GLY A 420 -14.08 -2.92 -37.61
N GLY A 421 -13.74 -3.15 -36.33
CA GLY A 421 -12.71 -4.14 -35.94
C GLY A 421 -11.28 -3.60 -35.86
N TYR A 422 -11.07 -2.31 -36.15
CA TYR A 422 -9.78 -1.63 -36.01
C TYR A 422 -9.83 -0.61 -34.88
N THR A 423 -8.75 -0.52 -34.10
CA THR A 423 -8.57 0.51 -33.09
C THR A 423 -8.08 1.79 -33.75
N VAL A 424 -8.88 2.86 -33.66
CA VAL A 424 -8.49 4.20 -34.12
C VAL A 424 -8.14 5.04 -32.91
N GLU A 425 -6.93 5.61 -32.89
CA GLU A 425 -6.50 6.57 -31.89
C GLU A 425 -6.92 7.98 -32.28
N ARG A 426 -7.66 8.64 -31.41
CA ARG A 426 -8.08 10.02 -31.57
C ARG A 426 -7.45 10.88 -30.46
N PRO A 427 -6.55 11.81 -30.80
CA PRO A 427 -6.06 12.78 -29.81
C PRO A 427 -7.21 13.74 -29.46
N LEU A 428 -7.63 13.73 -28.21
CA LEU A 428 -8.57 14.67 -27.62
C LEU A 428 -7.81 15.64 -26.75
N ARG A 429 -8.03 16.93 -26.97
CA ARG A 429 -7.62 17.94 -25.99
C ARG A 429 -8.76 18.13 -25.01
N ARG A 430 -8.53 17.77 -23.76
CA ARG A 430 -9.49 17.97 -22.67
C ARG A 430 -8.90 18.92 -21.65
N LYS A 431 -9.71 19.92 -21.32
CA LYS A 431 -9.46 20.84 -20.22
C LYS A 431 -9.86 20.15 -18.92
N ARG A 432 -8.91 19.92 -18.01
CA ARG A 432 -9.17 19.38 -16.67
C ARG A 432 -8.73 20.39 -15.62
N LYS A 433 -9.56 20.52 -14.58
CA LYS A 433 -9.21 21.31 -13.39
C LYS A 433 -8.03 20.65 -12.68
N VAL A 434 -7.07 21.44 -12.24
CA VAL A 434 -5.88 20.96 -11.53
C VAL A 434 -6.23 20.77 -10.06
N LEU A 435 -6.02 19.56 -9.52
CA LEU A 435 -6.25 19.29 -8.10
C LEU A 435 -5.31 20.12 -7.22
N ASP A 436 -5.85 20.63 -6.12
CA ASP A 436 -5.08 21.32 -5.09
C ASP A 436 -4.47 20.28 -4.14
N ASP A 437 -3.44 19.58 -4.60
CA ASP A 437 -2.75 18.49 -3.90
C ASP A 437 -1.23 18.73 -3.98
N ASP A 438 -0.61 18.88 -2.81
CA ASP A 438 0.82 19.16 -2.69
C ASP A 438 1.68 17.89 -2.75
N LEU A 439 1.10 16.72 -2.48
CA LEU A 439 1.85 15.48 -2.32
C LEU A 439 2.66 15.10 -3.58
N PRO A 440 2.12 15.21 -4.82
CA PRO A 440 2.91 14.94 -6.02
C PRO A 440 4.12 15.89 -6.16
N ALA A 441 3.94 17.17 -5.85
CA ALA A 441 5.01 18.17 -5.93
C ALA A 441 6.09 17.92 -4.86
N ILE A 442 5.70 17.47 -3.66
CA ILE A 442 6.63 17.07 -2.60
C ILE A 442 7.49 15.88 -3.05
N ALA A 443 6.90 14.88 -3.70
CA ALA A 443 7.66 13.74 -4.24
C ALA A 443 8.68 14.18 -5.29
N GLU A 444 8.31 15.10 -6.19
CA GLU A 444 9.21 15.67 -7.20
C GLU A 444 10.34 16.50 -6.56
N ALA A 445 10.01 17.34 -5.57
CA ALA A 445 10.98 18.12 -4.82
C ALA A 445 11.98 17.22 -4.07
N TYR A 446 11.51 16.13 -3.47
CA TYR A 446 12.38 15.15 -2.83
C TYR A 446 13.34 14.48 -3.83
N ARG A 447 12.86 14.10 -5.02
CA ARG A 447 13.73 13.54 -6.09
C ARG A 447 14.78 14.55 -6.53
N ALA A 448 14.38 15.81 -6.76
CA ALA A 448 15.31 16.87 -7.13
C ALA A 448 16.36 17.12 -6.04
N PHE A 449 15.93 17.05 -4.77
CA PHE A 449 16.83 17.12 -3.62
C PHE A 449 17.81 15.97 -3.58
N ARG A 450 17.39 14.71 -3.84
CA ARG A 450 18.27 13.54 -3.86
C ARG A 450 19.28 13.52 -5.01
N VAL A 451 18.97 14.19 -6.13
CA VAL A 451 19.95 14.41 -7.21
C VAL A 451 21.09 15.34 -6.76
N GLN A 452 20.80 16.34 -5.93
CA GLN A 452 21.79 17.30 -5.43
C GLN A 452 22.48 16.83 -4.15
N GLN A 453 21.77 16.07 -3.33
CA GLN A 453 22.17 15.59 -2.01
C GLN A 453 21.96 14.08 -1.99
N PRO A 454 22.97 13.27 -2.34
CA PRO A 454 22.89 11.82 -2.29
C PRO A 454 22.46 11.31 -0.91
N GLU A 455 21.96 10.07 -0.86
CA GLU A 455 21.64 9.46 0.43
C GLU A 455 22.88 9.38 1.33
N PRO A 456 22.75 9.73 2.63
CA PRO A 456 23.85 9.64 3.57
C PRO A 456 24.22 8.17 3.85
N GLY A 457 25.43 8.00 4.39
CA GLY A 457 25.99 6.70 4.71
C GLY A 457 26.86 6.11 3.61
N LEU A 458 27.41 4.93 3.89
CA LEU A 458 28.21 4.14 2.94
C LEU A 458 27.35 3.44 1.88
#